data_AF-A0A1F8DNV3-F1
#
_entry.id   AF-A0A1F8DNV3-F1
#
_cell.length_a   1.000
_cell.length_b   1.000
_cell.length_c   1.000
_cell.angle_alpha   90.00
_cell.angle_beta   90.00
_cell.angle_gamma   90.00
#
_symmetry.space_group_name_H-M   'P 1'
#
loop_
_entity.id
_entity.type
_entity.pdbx_description
1 polymer ?
#
loop_
_entity_poly.entity_id
_entity_poly.type
_entity_poly.pdbx_seq_one_letter_code
_entity_poly.pdbx_strand_id
1 'polypeptide(L)'
;MILLVVIVVLVLLSQRSVVPPSDTVEPQPNNQTNNNTSDKDGLQLYRNEEWGFEFWYPENWRIEENSVRTVSSKFNLILTPMEGPYQPLSPILLNVVTPDFGNYTFQDLDKTVSDINIDGVAGERYDYKLKNVQRISILLPLDDLRIILGAGKGYEDTFDKIVSTFKFLSDIKTYRNKKYGFKLEYPKKYIIKENEIHWDSEEGVPEDRLEGYRYEKPVSPLFYLEFYSSSTRKYPEIEIAVYNSNDLNIDEWIDYINKGVKQGLIYEGRYISNAEPILVLGIKSVKALSGCCMECIINIFTPRENKIYDLKQGGSISSPQECPSRFNEQYRCCLQNEDVFNQILATFKFL
;
A
#
# COMPACT_ATOMS: atom_id res chain seq x y z
N MET A 1 -4.95 26.73 -23.52
CA MET A 1 -5.30 26.86 -22.09
C MET A 1 -4.32 26.11 -21.17
N ILE A 2 -3.70 25.00 -21.61
CA ILE A 2 -2.76 24.18 -20.80
C ILE A 2 -1.36 24.83 -20.65
N LEU A 3 -0.91 25.61 -21.65
CA LEU A 3 0.32 26.40 -21.54
C LEU A 3 0.31 27.42 -20.38
N LEU A 4 -0.88 27.82 -19.92
CA LEU A 4 -1.04 28.76 -18.81
C LEU A 4 -0.70 28.13 -17.45
N VAL A 5 -0.96 26.82 -17.26
CA VAL A 5 -0.78 26.16 -15.95
C VAL A 5 0.71 25.93 -15.65
N VAL A 6 1.50 25.54 -16.65
CA VAL A 6 2.96 25.36 -16.50
C VAL A 6 3.69 26.70 -16.40
N ILE A 7 3.16 27.76 -17.04
CA ILE A 7 3.67 29.13 -16.89
C ILE A 7 3.31 29.70 -15.50
N VAL A 8 2.14 29.40 -14.94
CA VAL A 8 1.78 29.86 -13.59
C VAL A 8 2.70 29.27 -12.52
N VAL A 9 3.10 28.00 -12.60
CA VAL A 9 4.07 27.42 -11.64
C VAL A 9 5.47 28.05 -11.77
N LEU A 10 5.90 28.40 -12.98
CA LEU A 10 7.20 29.06 -13.20
C LEU A 10 7.20 30.58 -12.94
N VAL A 11 6.07 31.27 -13.12
CA VAL A 11 5.91 32.71 -12.86
C VAL A 11 5.65 32.98 -11.37
N LEU A 12 4.97 32.08 -10.66
CA LEU A 12 4.81 32.19 -9.21
C LEU A 12 6.14 32.01 -8.45
N LEU A 13 7.12 31.33 -9.03
CA LEU A 13 8.48 31.26 -8.47
C LEU A 13 9.30 32.56 -8.67
N SER A 14 8.86 33.49 -9.53
CA SER A 14 9.55 34.78 -9.76
C SER A 14 8.85 35.98 -9.11
N GLN A 15 7.70 35.79 -8.47
CA GLN A 15 7.02 36.85 -7.73
C GLN A 15 7.10 36.53 -6.23
N ARG A 16 8.03 37.18 -5.52
CA ARG A 16 7.95 37.30 -4.06
C ARG A 16 6.65 38.00 -3.71
N SER A 17 5.64 37.25 -3.32
CA SER A 17 4.44 37.81 -2.67
C SER A 17 4.81 38.25 -1.26
N VAL A 18 4.53 39.51 -0.95
CA VAL A 18 4.44 40.01 0.42
C VAL A 18 3.23 39.30 1.05
N VAL A 19 3.48 38.32 1.91
CA VAL A 19 2.45 37.58 2.64
C VAL A 19 1.97 38.45 3.81
N PRO A 20 0.65 38.74 3.94
CA PRO A 20 0.11 39.35 5.15
C PRO A 20 0.17 38.33 6.30
N PRO A 21 0.41 38.77 7.55
CA PRO A 21 0.54 37.85 8.67
C PRO A 21 -0.78 37.10 8.89
N SER A 22 -0.72 35.78 8.81
CA SER A 22 -1.81 34.87 9.15
C SER A 22 -1.41 34.13 10.42
N ASP A 23 -2.07 34.47 11.54
CA ASP A 23 -1.82 33.92 12.87
C ASP A 23 -2.46 32.54 13.02
N THR A 24 -2.05 31.58 12.19
CA THR A 24 -2.39 30.17 12.40
C THR A 24 -1.11 29.37 12.29
N VAL A 25 -0.43 29.22 13.43
CA VAL A 25 0.75 28.36 13.58
C VAL A 25 0.27 26.91 13.54
N GLU A 26 0.19 26.37 12.32
CA GLU A 26 0.08 24.94 12.10
C GLU A 26 1.41 24.28 12.56
N PRO A 27 1.37 23.17 13.33
CA PRO A 27 2.59 22.54 13.82
C PRO A 27 3.48 22.14 12.65
N GLN A 28 4.67 22.75 12.57
CA GLN A 28 5.72 22.33 11.65
C GLN A 28 6.10 20.88 12.00
N PRO A 29 6.08 19.95 11.02
CA PRO A 29 6.55 18.59 11.27
C PRO A 29 8.00 18.65 11.74
N ASN A 30 8.25 18.07 12.91
CA ASN A 30 9.54 18.11 13.59
C ASN A 30 10.47 17.08 12.93
N ASN A 31 10.90 17.33 11.70
CA ASN A 31 11.88 16.51 10.99
C ASN A 31 13.27 16.85 11.54
N GLN A 32 13.76 16.01 12.47
CA GLN A 32 15.15 16.06 12.89
C GLN A 32 16.03 15.59 11.74
N THR A 33 16.77 16.53 11.14
CA THR A 33 17.99 16.21 10.42
C THR A 33 18.97 15.60 11.42
N ASN A 34 18.90 14.27 11.59
CA ASN A 34 19.85 13.56 12.44
C ASN A 34 21.21 13.62 11.75
N ASN A 35 22.05 14.56 12.18
CA ASN A 35 23.46 14.67 11.80
C ASN A 35 24.31 13.54 12.42
N ASN A 36 23.83 12.30 12.34
CA ASN A 36 24.65 11.14 12.67
C ASN A 36 25.54 10.86 11.45
N THR A 37 26.72 11.46 11.50
CA THR A 37 27.87 11.20 10.63
C THR A 37 28.18 9.70 10.65
N SER A 38 27.80 8.97 9.60
CA SER A 38 28.34 7.64 9.34
C SER A 38 28.52 7.37 7.83
N ASP A 39 29.79 7.33 7.43
CA ASP A 39 30.39 6.45 6.41
C ASP A 39 29.86 6.46 4.96
N LYS A 40 29.56 7.64 4.41
CA LYS A 40 29.69 7.87 2.97
C LYS A 40 30.29 9.24 2.71
N ASP A 41 31.59 9.28 2.39
CA ASP A 41 32.38 10.50 2.13
C ASP A 41 31.57 11.58 1.36
N GLY A 42 31.18 12.66 2.06
CA GLY A 42 30.53 13.84 1.48
C GLY A 42 29.05 13.71 1.14
N LEU A 43 28.34 12.71 1.69
CA LEU A 43 26.88 12.56 1.52
C LEU A 43 26.14 12.69 2.86
N GLN A 44 24.97 13.31 2.82
CA GLN A 44 24.01 13.42 3.91
C GLN A 44 22.75 12.60 3.60
N LEU A 45 22.16 11.98 4.63
CA LEU A 45 20.92 11.23 4.51
C LEU A 45 19.72 12.17 4.68
N TYR A 46 18.86 12.24 3.67
CA TYR A 46 17.50 12.78 3.80
C TYR A 46 16.55 11.62 4.10
N ARG A 47 15.71 11.76 5.11
CA ARG A 47 14.72 10.75 5.50
C ARG A 47 13.41 11.43 5.86
N ASN A 48 12.32 10.95 5.27
CA ASN A 48 10.98 11.44 5.55
C ASN A 48 10.05 10.27 5.90
N GLU A 49 9.74 10.15 7.20
CA GLU A 49 8.89 9.05 7.70
C GLU A 49 7.41 9.24 7.39
N GLU A 50 6.95 10.48 7.15
CA GLU A 50 5.57 10.77 6.77
C GLU A 50 5.26 10.23 5.37
N TRP A 51 6.20 10.41 4.44
CA TRP A 51 6.05 10.00 3.04
C TRP A 51 6.74 8.66 2.70
N GLY A 52 7.38 8.02 3.68
CA GLY A 52 7.88 6.66 3.57
C GLY A 52 9.08 6.50 2.64
N PHE A 53 10.01 7.47 2.61
CA PHE A 53 11.23 7.33 1.81
C PHE A 53 12.47 7.98 2.44
N GLU A 54 13.65 7.53 1.99
CA GLU A 54 14.95 8.11 2.32
C GLU A 54 15.89 8.06 1.11
N PHE A 55 16.87 8.95 1.05
CA PHE A 55 17.92 8.93 0.03
C PHE A 55 19.15 9.73 0.49
N TRP A 56 20.30 9.46 -0.11
CA TRP A 56 21.53 10.21 0.16
C TRP A 56 21.70 11.34 -0.86
N TYR A 57 22.18 12.49 -0.41
CA TYR A 57 22.45 13.66 -1.24
C TYR A 57 23.78 14.32 -0.84
N PRO A 58 24.40 15.16 -1.69
CA PRO A 58 25.69 15.75 -1.35
C PRO A 58 25.61 16.76 -0.20
N GLU A 59 26.58 16.74 0.72
CA GLU A 59 26.60 17.61 1.91
C GLU A 59 26.61 19.10 1.59
N ASN A 60 27.16 19.50 0.43
CA ASN A 60 27.20 20.89 -0.01
C ASN A 60 25.89 21.34 -0.71
N TRP A 61 24.78 20.64 -0.47
CA TRP A 61 23.46 20.99 -0.98
C TRP A 61 22.52 21.36 0.17
N ARG A 62 21.71 22.39 -0.04
CA ARG A 62 20.62 22.78 0.85
C ARG A 62 19.32 22.11 0.42
N ILE A 63 18.53 21.76 1.42
CA ILE A 63 17.19 21.19 1.27
C ILE A 63 16.15 22.20 1.76
N GLU A 64 15.11 22.39 0.96
CA GLU A 64 13.96 23.23 1.30
C GLU A 64 12.67 22.40 1.13
N GLU A 65 11.99 22.14 2.24
CA GLU A 65 10.70 21.44 2.27
C GLU A 65 9.52 22.41 2.11
N ASN A 66 8.48 21.96 1.42
CA ASN A 66 7.17 22.61 1.34
C ASN A 66 7.20 24.07 0.86
N SER A 67 8.20 24.41 0.05
CA SER A 67 8.38 25.73 -0.55
C SER A 67 7.22 26.15 -1.47
N VAL A 68 6.46 25.19 -2.01
CA VAL A 68 5.31 25.43 -2.88
C VAL A 68 4.10 24.60 -2.44
N ARG A 69 3.02 25.23 -1.95
CA ARG A 69 1.77 24.50 -1.65
C ARG A 69 0.78 24.65 -2.81
N THR A 70 0.31 23.55 -3.36
CA THR A 70 -0.79 23.52 -4.34
C THR A 70 -1.80 22.43 -3.96
N VAL A 71 -3.02 22.48 -4.47
CA VAL A 71 -4.05 21.46 -4.16
C VAL A 71 -3.60 20.05 -4.57
N SER A 72 -2.83 19.97 -5.66
CA SER A 72 -2.33 18.73 -6.24
C SER A 72 -1.00 18.25 -5.63
N SER A 73 -0.22 19.12 -4.97
CA SER A 73 1.06 18.77 -4.33
C SER A 73 0.85 18.63 -2.82
N LYS A 74 0.99 17.40 -2.33
CA LYS A 74 0.87 17.07 -0.91
C LYS A 74 2.18 17.32 -0.17
N PHE A 75 3.29 17.18 -0.87
CA PHE A 75 4.63 17.44 -0.36
C PHE A 75 5.58 17.85 -1.48
N ASN A 76 6.51 18.75 -1.20
CA ASN A 76 7.61 19.06 -2.12
C ASN A 76 8.92 19.29 -1.39
N LEU A 77 9.99 18.97 -2.10
CA LEU A 77 11.37 19.11 -1.67
C LEU A 77 12.16 19.73 -2.82
N ILE A 78 12.95 20.76 -2.53
CA ILE A 78 13.89 21.35 -3.47
C ILE A 78 15.29 21.13 -2.92
N LEU A 79 16.19 20.56 -3.72
CA LEU A 79 17.61 20.47 -3.40
C LEU A 79 18.39 21.44 -4.29
N THR A 80 19.22 22.27 -3.67
CA THR A 80 20.03 23.28 -4.37
C THR A 80 21.48 23.26 -3.91
N PRO A 81 22.49 23.30 -4.81
CA PRO A 81 23.87 23.39 -4.37
C PRO A 81 24.10 24.73 -3.63
N MET A 82 24.88 24.68 -2.56
CA MET A 82 25.23 25.87 -1.77
C MET A 82 26.28 26.74 -2.47
N GLU A 83 27.10 26.13 -3.32
CA GLU A 83 28.17 26.79 -4.08
C GLU A 83 27.98 26.58 -5.58
N GLY A 84 28.52 27.52 -6.38
CA GLY A 84 28.48 27.47 -7.84
C GLY A 84 27.60 28.56 -8.45
N PRO A 85 27.62 28.68 -9.80
CA PRO A 85 26.82 29.68 -10.49
C PRO A 85 25.34 29.40 -10.27
N TYR A 86 24.60 30.42 -9.83
CA TYR A 86 23.15 30.36 -9.74
C TYR A 86 22.56 29.93 -11.08
N GLN A 87 21.96 28.75 -11.12
CA GLN A 87 21.19 28.30 -12.27
C GLN A 87 19.73 28.69 -12.03
N PRO A 88 19.09 29.42 -12.95
CA PRO A 88 17.71 29.89 -12.78
C PRO A 88 16.67 28.76 -12.80
N LEU A 89 17.09 27.51 -13.01
CA LEU A 89 16.23 26.34 -13.03
C LEU A 89 16.52 25.50 -11.79
N SER A 90 15.46 25.12 -11.07
CA SER A 90 15.53 24.28 -9.88
C SER A 90 16.38 23.03 -10.16
N PRO A 91 17.41 22.74 -9.35
CA PRO A 91 18.38 21.70 -9.66
C PRO A 91 17.76 20.32 -9.60
N ILE A 92 17.21 19.97 -8.44
CA ILE A 92 16.52 18.71 -8.18
C ILE A 92 15.26 18.99 -7.36
N LEU A 93 14.16 18.40 -7.79
CA LEU A 93 12.83 18.53 -7.22
C LEU A 93 12.29 17.14 -6.89
N LEU A 94 11.68 16.98 -5.72
CA LEU A 94 10.84 15.84 -5.39
C LEU A 94 9.46 16.36 -5.04
N ASN A 95 8.41 15.77 -5.58
CA ASN A 95 7.04 16.15 -5.27
C ASN A 95 6.17 14.91 -5.06
N VAL A 96 5.35 14.89 -4.01
CA VAL A 96 4.28 13.90 -3.84
C VAL A 96 2.98 14.53 -4.28
N VAL A 97 2.35 13.95 -5.29
CA VAL A 97 1.21 14.53 -6.01
C VAL A 97 0.04 13.57 -6.13
N THR A 98 -1.14 14.11 -6.42
CA THR A 98 -2.30 13.30 -6.79
C THR A 98 -2.06 12.52 -8.10
N PRO A 99 -2.71 11.36 -8.31
CA PRO A 99 -2.54 10.56 -9.53
C PRO A 99 -2.84 11.35 -10.81
N ASP A 100 -3.93 12.12 -10.81
CA ASP A 100 -4.31 12.98 -11.93
C ASP A 100 -3.17 13.91 -12.33
N PHE A 101 -2.57 14.59 -11.36
CA PHE A 101 -1.47 15.50 -11.64
C PHE A 101 -0.27 14.76 -12.23
N GLY A 102 0.11 13.61 -11.66
CA GLY A 102 1.18 12.77 -12.20
C GLY A 102 0.94 12.36 -13.65
N ASN A 103 -0.27 11.91 -13.96
CA ASN A 103 -0.66 11.44 -15.29
C ASN A 103 -0.66 12.58 -16.34
N TYR A 104 -1.14 13.77 -15.97
CA TYR A 104 -1.22 14.90 -16.90
C TYR A 104 0.10 15.67 -17.07
N THR A 105 1.02 15.58 -16.11
CA THR A 105 2.26 16.39 -16.11
C THR A 105 3.10 16.23 -17.38
N PHE A 106 3.13 15.02 -17.94
CA PHE A 106 4.01 14.70 -19.07
C PHE A 106 3.27 14.52 -20.40
N GLN A 107 1.94 14.55 -20.44
CA GLN A 107 1.14 14.11 -21.60
C GLN A 107 1.49 14.86 -22.90
N ASP A 108 1.62 16.19 -22.83
CA ASP A 108 1.80 17.07 -24.00
C ASP A 108 3.26 17.44 -24.29
N LEU A 109 4.21 16.71 -23.69
CA LEU A 109 5.64 16.97 -23.89
C LEU A 109 6.24 16.06 -24.96
N ASP A 110 7.12 16.62 -25.77
CA ASP A 110 8.08 15.87 -26.59
C ASP A 110 9.09 15.19 -25.66
N LYS A 111 8.96 13.87 -25.52
CA LYS A 111 9.59 13.07 -24.48
C LYS A 111 9.94 11.68 -24.97
N THR A 112 11.01 11.12 -24.40
CA THR A 112 11.30 9.69 -24.43
C THR A 112 10.92 9.11 -23.07
N VAL A 113 10.32 7.92 -23.06
CA VAL A 113 9.91 7.20 -21.83
C VAL A 113 10.68 5.89 -21.78
N SER A 114 11.18 5.54 -20.60
CA SER A 114 11.83 4.26 -20.33
C SER A 114 11.41 3.72 -18.97
N ASP A 115 11.39 2.41 -18.82
CA ASP A 115 11.11 1.77 -17.53
C ASP A 115 12.29 1.96 -16.57
N ILE A 116 12.00 2.13 -15.29
CA ILE A 116 13.00 2.18 -14.23
C ILE A 116 12.51 1.40 -13.00
N ASN A 117 13.44 0.80 -12.25
CA ASN A 117 13.16 0.17 -10.98
C ASN A 117 13.99 0.85 -9.89
N ILE A 118 13.32 1.39 -8.87
CA ILE A 118 13.95 2.05 -7.71
C ILE A 118 13.51 1.31 -6.45
N ASP A 119 14.47 0.66 -5.79
CA ASP A 119 14.23 -0.09 -4.55
C ASP A 119 13.09 -1.13 -4.67
N GLY A 120 13.04 -1.83 -5.82
CA GLY A 120 12.00 -2.83 -6.11
C GLY A 120 10.71 -2.25 -6.67
N VAL A 121 10.53 -0.93 -6.66
CA VAL A 121 9.34 -0.25 -7.18
C VAL A 121 9.53 0.12 -8.64
N ALA A 122 8.65 -0.40 -9.51
CA ALA A 122 8.61 -0.04 -10.92
C ALA A 122 8.07 1.38 -11.12
N GLY A 123 8.69 2.11 -12.04
CA GLY A 123 8.27 3.46 -12.44
C GLY A 123 8.71 3.80 -13.85
N GLU A 124 8.50 5.06 -14.22
CA GLU A 124 8.76 5.57 -15.56
C GLU A 124 9.76 6.73 -15.50
N ARG A 125 10.84 6.64 -16.29
CA ARG A 125 11.79 7.73 -16.52
C ARG A 125 11.44 8.47 -17.81
N TYR A 126 11.34 9.78 -17.68
CA TYR A 126 10.97 10.74 -18.71
C TYR A 126 12.15 11.64 -19.04
N ASP A 127 12.62 11.59 -20.28
CA ASP A 127 13.62 12.51 -20.83
C ASP A 127 12.92 13.45 -21.82
N TYR A 128 12.85 14.75 -21.51
CA TYR A 128 12.00 15.69 -22.25
C TYR A 128 12.58 17.10 -22.34
N LYS A 129 12.00 17.93 -23.23
CA LYS A 129 12.37 19.34 -23.36
C LYS A 129 11.24 20.26 -22.90
N LEU A 130 11.57 21.21 -22.03
CA LEU A 130 10.65 22.29 -21.62
C LEU A 130 11.29 23.64 -21.96
N LYS A 131 10.67 24.40 -22.87
CA LYS A 131 11.20 25.69 -23.36
C LYS A 131 12.67 25.60 -23.83
N ASN A 132 12.99 24.57 -24.61
CA ASN A 132 14.35 24.24 -25.10
C ASN A 132 15.37 23.82 -24.03
N VAL A 133 14.93 23.60 -22.79
CA VAL A 133 15.79 23.06 -21.73
C VAL A 133 15.53 21.57 -21.57
N GLN A 134 16.58 20.77 -21.69
CA GLN A 134 16.53 19.34 -21.39
C GLN A 134 16.22 19.13 -19.90
N ARG A 135 15.35 18.17 -19.60
CA ARG A 135 14.99 17.74 -18.25
C ARG A 135 14.83 16.23 -18.19
N ILE A 136 15.01 15.73 -16.98
CA ILE A 136 14.78 14.33 -16.62
C ILE A 136 13.76 14.32 -15.49
N SER A 137 12.81 13.40 -15.52
CA SER A 137 11.95 13.13 -14.38
C SER A 137 11.65 11.65 -14.24
N ILE A 138 11.41 11.20 -13.02
CA ILE A 138 10.98 9.84 -12.71
C ILE A 138 9.65 9.93 -11.99
N LEU A 139 8.69 9.14 -12.45
CA LEU A 139 7.38 8.97 -11.84
C LEU A 139 7.32 7.62 -11.15
N LEU A 140 7.13 7.61 -9.84
CA LEU A 140 6.96 6.39 -9.04
C LEU A 140 5.55 6.34 -8.44
N PRO A 141 4.93 5.16 -8.32
CA PRO A 141 3.74 4.98 -7.50
C PRO A 141 4.08 5.15 -6.02
N LEU A 142 3.17 5.76 -5.27
CA LEU A 142 3.19 5.81 -3.80
C LEU A 142 1.75 5.73 -3.30
N ASP A 143 1.27 4.53 -2.98
CA ASP A 143 -0.13 4.29 -2.60
C ASP A 143 -1.14 4.88 -3.62
N ASP A 144 -2.06 5.72 -3.17
CA ASP A 144 -3.02 6.47 -3.98
C ASP A 144 -2.46 7.78 -4.53
N LEU A 145 -1.15 7.99 -4.43
CA LEU A 145 -0.41 9.16 -4.88
C LEU A 145 0.70 8.75 -5.87
N ARG A 146 1.49 9.76 -6.27
CA ARG A 146 2.66 9.60 -7.12
C ARG A 146 3.83 10.42 -6.55
N ILE A 147 5.04 9.91 -6.69
CA ILE A 147 6.27 10.68 -6.47
C ILE A 147 6.80 11.10 -7.84
N ILE A 148 7.09 12.40 -8.00
CA ILE A 148 7.83 12.95 -9.13
C ILE A 148 9.20 13.38 -8.64
N LEU A 149 10.26 12.74 -9.13
CA LEU A 149 11.66 13.13 -8.94
C LEU A 149 12.14 13.80 -10.24
N GLY A 150 12.48 15.08 -10.23
CA GLY A 150 12.88 15.81 -11.44
C GLY A 150 14.22 16.50 -11.29
N ALA A 151 14.98 16.56 -12.37
CA ALA A 151 16.22 17.33 -12.46
C ALA A 151 16.30 18.13 -13.76
N GLY A 152 16.93 19.30 -13.64
CA GLY A 152 17.30 20.13 -14.79
C GLY A 152 18.62 19.69 -15.42
N LYS A 153 18.86 20.14 -16.66
CA LYS A 153 20.15 19.98 -17.33
C LYS A 153 21.33 20.46 -16.46
N GLY A 154 22.40 19.69 -16.41
CA GLY A 154 23.61 19.97 -15.62
C GLY A 154 23.62 19.32 -14.23
N TYR A 155 22.55 18.64 -13.83
CA TYR A 155 22.43 17.95 -12.55
C TYR A 155 22.17 16.45 -12.68
N GLU A 156 22.29 15.90 -13.89
CA GLU A 156 21.99 14.51 -14.21
C GLU A 156 22.79 13.54 -13.35
N ASP A 157 24.11 13.77 -13.21
CA ASP A 157 24.98 12.90 -12.40
C ASP A 157 24.59 12.89 -10.92
N THR A 158 24.22 14.04 -10.36
CA THR A 158 23.77 14.13 -8.96
C THR A 158 22.39 13.51 -8.80
N PHE A 159 21.51 13.71 -9.77
CA PHE A 159 20.19 13.11 -9.79
C PHE A 159 20.27 11.58 -9.83
N ASP A 160 21.09 11.02 -10.72
CA ASP A 160 21.28 9.57 -10.83
C ASP A 160 21.92 9.00 -9.54
N LYS A 161 22.82 9.75 -8.87
CA LYS A 161 23.33 9.36 -7.54
C LYS A 161 22.22 9.32 -6.48
N ILE A 162 21.39 10.36 -6.40
CA ILE A 162 20.26 10.40 -5.45
C ILE A 162 19.33 9.21 -5.73
N VAL A 163 18.92 9.02 -6.98
CA VAL A 163 18.07 7.91 -7.42
C VAL A 163 18.67 6.55 -7.06
N SER A 164 19.98 6.36 -7.25
CA SER A 164 20.67 5.09 -6.91
C SER A 164 20.67 4.77 -5.42
N THR A 165 20.44 5.77 -4.57
CA THR A 165 20.39 5.61 -3.11
C THR A 165 18.98 5.79 -2.54
N PHE A 166 18.00 6.05 -3.41
CA PHE A 166 16.62 6.21 -3.02
C PHE A 166 16.06 4.88 -2.55
N LYS A 167 15.46 4.91 -1.37
CA LYS A 167 14.83 3.76 -0.74
C LYS A 167 13.47 4.15 -0.23
N PHE A 168 12.51 3.27 -0.44
CA PHE A 168 11.27 3.34 0.31
C PHE A 168 11.57 2.86 1.73
N LEU A 169 11.12 3.63 2.72
CA LEU A 169 11.18 3.16 4.08
C LEU A 169 10.26 1.95 4.16
N SER A 170 10.86 0.78 4.41
CA SER A 170 10.08 -0.42 4.70
C SER A 170 9.39 -0.19 6.04
N ASP A 171 8.20 0.40 5.96
CA ASP A 171 7.34 0.67 7.08
C ASP A 171 6.71 -0.67 7.48
N ILE A 172 7.52 -1.64 7.90
CA ILE A 172 7.07 -2.99 8.21
C ILE A 172 7.02 -3.12 9.73
N LYS A 173 5.85 -3.54 10.23
CA LYS A 173 5.68 -4.00 11.61
C LYS A 173 5.64 -5.52 11.64
N THR A 174 6.13 -6.11 12.73
CA THR A 174 5.99 -7.54 12.98
C THR A 174 4.84 -7.77 13.95
N TYR A 175 3.87 -8.58 13.54
CA TYR A 175 2.83 -9.10 14.42
C TYR A 175 3.23 -10.49 14.91
N ARG A 176 2.98 -10.80 16.20
CA ARG A 176 3.28 -12.10 16.78
C ARG A 176 2.19 -12.51 17.77
N ASN A 177 1.50 -13.60 17.46
CA ASN A 177 0.52 -14.21 18.35
C ASN A 177 1.06 -15.53 18.91
N LYS A 178 1.46 -15.52 20.19
CA LYS A 178 1.97 -16.73 20.86
C LYS A 178 0.87 -17.75 21.17
N LYS A 179 -0.37 -17.30 21.41
CA LYS A 179 -1.51 -18.17 21.76
C LYS A 179 -1.90 -19.07 20.58
N TYR A 180 -1.90 -18.52 19.37
CA TYR A 180 -2.21 -19.23 18.14
C TYR A 180 -0.97 -19.60 17.31
N GLY A 181 0.23 -19.43 17.85
CA GLY A 181 1.44 -20.00 17.26
C GLY A 181 1.85 -19.45 15.90
N PHE A 182 1.65 -18.15 15.63
CA PHE A 182 2.07 -17.55 14.36
C PHE A 182 2.67 -16.14 14.52
N LYS A 183 3.41 -15.72 13.49
CA LYS A 183 3.89 -14.35 13.30
C LYS A 183 3.88 -13.97 11.82
N LEU A 184 3.87 -12.68 11.54
CA LEU A 184 3.91 -12.13 10.18
C LEU A 184 4.47 -10.71 10.19
N GLU A 185 4.78 -10.19 9.02
CA GLU A 185 5.15 -8.79 8.81
C GLU A 185 4.08 -8.10 7.96
N TYR A 186 3.81 -6.82 8.24
CA TYR A 186 2.75 -6.06 7.58
C TYR A 186 3.10 -4.57 7.51
N PRO A 187 2.55 -3.80 6.55
CA PRO A 187 2.84 -2.37 6.46
C PRO A 187 2.29 -1.58 7.66
N LYS A 188 3.06 -0.63 8.18
CA LYS A 188 2.86 0.16 9.40
C LYS A 188 1.61 1.02 9.32
N LYS A 189 1.24 1.44 8.11
CA LYS A 189 0.01 2.18 7.78
C LYS A 189 -1.26 1.38 8.06
N TYR A 190 -1.17 0.05 8.14
CA TYR A 190 -2.31 -0.77 8.53
C TYR A 190 -2.54 -0.70 10.04
N ILE A 191 -3.80 -0.46 10.39
CA ILE A 191 -4.30 -0.61 11.75
C ILE A 191 -4.74 -2.06 11.89
N ILE A 192 -4.16 -2.76 12.86
CA ILE A 192 -4.57 -4.13 13.19
C ILE A 192 -5.55 -4.13 14.35
N LYS A 193 -6.56 -5.01 14.30
CA LYS A 193 -7.44 -5.29 15.43
C LYS A 193 -7.46 -6.79 15.69
N GLU A 194 -7.30 -7.15 16.94
CA GLU A 194 -7.50 -8.53 17.41
C GLU A 194 -8.91 -8.66 17.96
N ASN A 195 -9.64 -9.67 17.50
CA ASN A 195 -10.94 -10.01 18.06
C ASN A 195 -10.92 -11.48 18.50
N GLU A 196 -11.05 -11.72 19.80
CA GLU A 196 -11.37 -13.05 20.32
C GLU A 196 -12.89 -13.17 20.39
N ILE A 197 -13.46 -14.13 19.65
CA ILE A 197 -14.90 -14.36 19.76
C ILE A 197 -15.16 -15.19 21.01
N HIS A 198 -15.65 -14.51 22.04
CA HIS A 198 -16.29 -15.17 23.16
C HIS A 198 -17.78 -15.34 22.82
N TRP A 199 -18.19 -16.55 22.42
CA TRP A 199 -19.59 -16.90 22.20
C TRP A 199 -20.43 -16.94 23.49
N ASP A 200 -19.87 -16.52 24.61
CA ASP A 200 -20.55 -16.46 25.91
C ASP A 200 -21.56 -15.29 25.98
N SER A 201 -21.78 -14.53 24.90
CA SER A 201 -22.96 -13.68 24.83
C SER A 201 -24.19 -14.59 24.80
N GLU A 202 -24.84 -14.75 25.95
CA GLU A 202 -26.11 -15.43 26.18
C GLU A 202 -27.26 -14.95 25.26
N GLU A 203 -27.04 -13.94 24.43
CA GLU A 203 -27.84 -13.63 23.23
C GLU A 203 -27.61 -14.67 22.11
N GLY A 204 -27.68 -15.95 22.47
CA GLY A 204 -27.74 -17.03 21.49
C GLY A 204 -28.84 -16.73 20.49
N VAL A 205 -28.61 -17.10 19.23
CA VAL A 205 -29.71 -17.23 18.26
C VAL A 205 -30.81 -18.01 19.00
N PRO A 206 -32.01 -17.42 19.18
CA PRO A 206 -32.96 -17.97 20.12
C PRO A 206 -33.28 -19.42 19.71
N GLU A 207 -33.27 -20.30 20.71
CA GLU A 207 -33.29 -21.77 20.54
C GLU A 207 -34.48 -22.23 19.67
N ASP A 208 -35.55 -21.45 19.68
CA ASP A 208 -36.78 -21.67 18.89
C ASP A 208 -36.58 -21.49 17.37
N ARG A 209 -35.56 -20.75 16.91
CA ARG A 209 -35.18 -20.69 15.49
C ARG A 209 -34.34 -21.88 15.04
N LEU A 210 -33.86 -22.71 15.97
CA LEU A 210 -33.09 -23.92 15.69
C LEU A 210 -33.97 -25.19 15.73
N GLU A 211 -35.23 -25.10 16.17
CA GLU A 211 -36.17 -26.23 16.17
C GLU A 211 -36.53 -26.65 14.74
N GLY A 212 -35.95 -27.76 14.30
CA GLY A 212 -36.07 -28.33 12.95
C GLY A 212 -34.71 -28.52 12.26
N TYR A 213 -33.69 -27.85 12.80
CA TYR A 213 -32.33 -27.83 12.30
C TYR A 213 -31.46 -28.67 13.27
N ARG A 214 -31.41 -30.01 13.10
CA ARG A 214 -30.48 -30.91 13.83
C ARG A 214 -29.02 -30.69 13.39
N TYR A 215 -28.47 -29.50 13.61
CA TYR A 215 -27.16 -29.18 13.06
C TYR A 215 -26.08 -29.13 14.13
N GLU A 216 -24.94 -29.69 13.73
CA GLU A 216 -23.64 -29.49 14.35
C GLU A 216 -23.38 -27.98 14.45
N LYS A 217 -22.89 -27.53 15.60
CA LYS A 217 -22.64 -26.10 15.86
C LYS A 217 -21.81 -25.50 14.72
N PRO A 218 -22.16 -24.28 14.22
CA PRO A 218 -21.36 -23.62 13.21
C PRO A 218 -19.90 -23.53 13.67
N VAL A 219 -18.96 -23.78 12.77
CA VAL A 219 -17.54 -23.67 13.12
C VAL A 219 -17.17 -22.21 13.21
N SER A 220 -17.18 -21.73 14.44
CA SER A 220 -16.72 -20.40 14.74
C SER A 220 -15.19 -20.37 14.85
N PRO A 221 -14.54 -19.31 14.37
CA PRO A 221 -13.12 -19.16 14.60
C PRO A 221 -12.87 -18.85 16.07
N LEU A 222 -11.72 -19.33 16.53
CA LEU A 222 -11.15 -19.06 17.84
C LEU A 222 -10.60 -17.63 17.93
N PHE A 223 -10.25 -17.03 16.79
CA PHE A 223 -9.56 -15.75 16.71
C PHE A 223 -9.66 -15.11 15.32
N TYR A 224 -9.71 -13.78 15.30
CA TYR A 224 -9.52 -12.94 14.13
C TYR A 224 -8.42 -11.91 14.35
N LEU A 225 -7.63 -11.70 13.29
CA LEU A 225 -6.77 -10.53 13.11
C LEU A 225 -7.20 -9.79 11.86
N GLU A 226 -7.66 -8.56 12.02
CA GLU A 226 -8.18 -7.73 10.94
C GLU A 226 -7.21 -6.59 10.63
N PHE A 227 -6.97 -6.34 9.34
CA PHE A 227 -6.10 -5.28 8.85
C PHE A 227 -6.94 -4.24 8.11
N TYR A 228 -6.87 -2.99 8.59
CA TYR A 228 -7.53 -1.84 8.00
C TYR A 228 -6.51 -0.89 7.41
N SER A 229 -6.67 -0.49 6.16
CA SER A 229 -5.85 0.60 5.61
C SER A 229 -6.32 1.94 6.18
N SER A 230 -5.44 2.94 6.13
CA SER A 230 -5.77 4.30 6.55
C SER A 230 -6.90 4.92 5.72
N SER A 231 -7.04 4.50 4.45
CA SER A 231 -8.04 5.01 3.50
C SER A 231 -9.41 4.35 3.67
N THR A 232 -9.48 3.08 4.10
CA THR A 232 -10.74 2.32 4.23
C THR A 232 -11.00 1.90 5.69
N ARG A 233 -11.68 2.76 6.47
CA ARG A 233 -11.99 2.45 7.88
C ARG A 233 -13.20 1.52 8.09
N LYS A 234 -13.92 1.17 7.03
CA LYS A 234 -15.24 0.54 7.15
C LYS A 234 -15.21 -0.99 7.15
N TYR A 235 -14.28 -1.60 6.41
CA TYR A 235 -14.17 -3.06 6.28
C TYR A 235 -12.70 -3.47 6.32
N PRO A 236 -12.36 -4.63 6.93
CA PRO A 236 -11.00 -5.15 6.85
C PRO A 236 -10.68 -5.53 5.41
N GLU A 237 -9.50 -5.13 4.95
CA GLU A 237 -9.00 -5.50 3.62
C GLU A 237 -8.39 -6.89 3.63
N ILE A 238 -7.74 -7.23 4.75
CA ILE A 238 -7.10 -8.52 4.99
C ILE A 238 -7.55 -9.01 6.37
N GLU A 239 -7.82 -10.30 6.48
CA GLU A 239 -8.21 -10.95 7.72
C GLU A 239 -7.42 -12.25 7.88
N ILE A 240 -7.07 -12.60 9.11
CA ILE A 240 -6.58 -13.95 9.45
C ILE A 240 -7.50 -14.52 10.50
N ALA A 241 -8.20 -15.59 10.14
CA ALA A 241 -9.05 -16.35 11.05
C ALA A 241 -8.35 -17.66 11.45
N VAL A 242 -8.49 -18.06 12.71
CA VAL A 242 -7.97 -19.35 13.21
C VAL A 242 -9.15 -20.19 13.68
N TYR A 243 -9.34 -21.35 13.07
CA TYR A 243 -10.41 -22.28 13.40
C TYR A 243 -9.87 -23.53 14.10
N ASN A 244 -10.70 -24.13 14.94
CA ASN A 244 -10.48 -25.51 15.36
C ASN A 244 -10.94 -26.46 14.24
N SER A 245 -10.03 -27.27 13.72
CA SER A 245 -10.32 -28.24 12.66
C SER A 245 -11.16 -29.42 13.13
N ASN A 246 -11.23 -29.70 14.44
CA ASN A 246 -11.77 -30.94 14.99
C ASN A 246 -11.17 -32.19 14.31
N ASP A 247 -9.85 -32.16 14.11
CA ASP A 247 -9.05 -33.20 13.47
C ASP A 247 -9.35 -33.44 11.97
N LEU A 248 -10.16 -32.58 11.33
CA LEU A 248 -10.36 -32.61 9.88
C LEU A 248 -9.07 -32.23 9.15
N ASN A 249 -8.71 -33.01 8.13
CA ASN A 249 -7.67 -32.59 7.20
C ASN A 249 -8.16 -31.46 6.29
N ILE A 250 -7.27 -30.86 5.50
CA ILE A 250 -7.61 -29.69 4.68
C ILE A 250 -8.70 -29.97 3.64
N ASP A 251 -8.72 -31.16 3.03
CA ASP A 251 -9.70 -31.51 2.01
C ASP A 251 -11.08 -31.76 2.66
N GLU A 252 -11.09 -32.42 3.82
CA GLU A 252 -12.30 -32.62 4.65
C GLU A 252 -12.86 -31.30 5.18
N TRP A 253 -11.99 -30.37 5.57
CA TRP A 253 -12.36 -29.03 6.02
C TRP A 253 -13.09 -28.26 4.92
N ILE A 254 -12.55 -28.26 3.69
CA ILE A 254 -13.18 -27.59 2.55
C ILE A 254 -14.55 -28.21 2.21
N ASP A 255 -14.66 -29.54 2.24
CA ASP A 255 -15.94 -30.23 2.04
C ASP A 255 -16.93 -29.90 3.15
N TYR A 256 -16.48 -29.87 4.41
CA TYR A 256 -17.27 -29.48 5.57
C TYR A 256 -17.86 -28.07 5.41
N ILE A 257 -17.03 -27.07 5.08
CA ILE A 257 -17.48 -25.69 4.86
C ILE A 257 -18.51 -25.64 3.71
N ASN A 258 -18.23 -26.29 2.58
CA ASN A 258 -19.15 -26.29 1.44
C ASN A 258 -20.49 -26.97 1.74
N LYS A 259 -20.50 -28.06 2.51
CA LYS A 259 -21.73 -28.70 2.98
C LYS A 259 -22.52 -27.78 3.91
N GLY A 260 -21.82 -27.13 4.86
CA GLY A 260 -22.43 -26.16 5.77
C GLY A 260 -23.08 -24.99 5.03
N VAL A 261 -22.44 -24.45 4.00
CA VAL A 261 -23.02 -23.39 3.16
C VAL A 261 -24.25 -23.88 2.38
N LYS A 262 -24.19 -25.07 1.75
CA LYS A 262 -25.35 -25.66 1.04
C LYS A 262 -26.56 -25.87 1.92
N GLN A 263 -26.32 -26.16 3.20
CA GLN A 263 -27.35 -26.41 4.19
C GLN A 263 -27.80 -25.13 4.93
N GLY A 264 -27.21 -23.97 4.62
CA GLY A 264 -27.53 -22.69 5.27
C GLY A 264 -27.02 -22.55 6.70
N LEU A 265 -26.01 -23.34 7.10
CA LEU A 265 -25.49 -23.41 8.47
C LEU A 265 -24.37 -22.43 8.74
N ILE A 266 -23.64 -22.07 7.69
CA ILE A 266 -22.55 -21.12 7.78
C ILE A 266 -23.12 -19.79 7.31
N TYR A 267 -23.46 -18.96 8.29
CA TYR A 267 -24.17 -17.68 8.13
C TYR A 267 -23.43 -16.71 7.21
N GLU A 268 -22.14 -16.92 6.96
CA GLU A 268 -21.38 -16.11 6.03
C GLU A 268 -21.69 -16.40 4.56
N GLY A 269 -22.43 -17.45 4.20
CA GLY A 269 -23.05 -17.59 2.87
C GLY A 269 -22.08 -17.63 1.68
N ARG A 270 -20.77 -17.84 1.91
CA ARG A 270 -19.75 -17.81 0.86
C ARG A 270 -19.37 -19.22 0.46
N TYR A 271 -19.83 -19.66 -0.72
CA TYR A 271 -19.37 -20.90 -1.32
C TYR A 271 -17.87 -20.84 -1.59
N ILE A 272 -17.14 -21.90 -1.21
CA ILE A 272 -15.75 -22.06 -1.62
C ILE A 272 -15.77 -22.65 -3.04
N SER A 273 -15.15 -21.93 -3.97
CA SER A 273 -15.02 -22.29 -5.37
C SER A 273 -13.56 -22.22 -5.80
N ASN A 274 -13.23 -22.85 -6.92
CA ASN A 274 -11.87 -22.81 -7.50
C ASN A 274 -10.77 -23.16 -6.49
N ALA A 275 -11.03 -24.16 -5.65
CA ALA A 275 -10.06 -24.64 -4.68
C ALA A 275 -8.89 -25.31 -5.41
N GLU A 276 -7.69 -24.76 -5.25
CA GLU A 276 -6.45 -25.27 -5.83
C GLU A 276 -5.42 -25.55 -4.72
N PRO A 277 -4.70 -26.69 -4.80
CA PRO A 277 -3.66 -27.00 -3.84
C PRO A 277 -2.44 -26.08 -4.05
N ILE A 278 -1.93 -25.52 -2.96
CA ILE A 278 -0.71 -24.72 -2.93
C ILE A 278 0.20 -25.17 -1.78
N LEU A 279 1.44 -24.66 -1.76
CA LEU A 279 2.36 -24.86 -0.64
C LEU A 279 2.58 -23.54 0.09
N VAL A 280 2.23 -23.50 1.37
CA VAL A 280 2.54 -22.40 2.28
C VAL A 280 3.52 -22.93 3.31
N LEU A 281 4.76 -22.40 3.33
CA LEU A 281 5.83 -22.89 4.23
C LEU A 281 6.11 -24.41 4.09
N GLY A 282 5.94 -24.95 2.89
CA GLY A 282 6.09 -26.39 2.62
C GLY A 282 4.91 -27.26 3.11
N ILE A 283 3.83 -26.65 3.62
CA ILE A 283 2.63 -27.34 4.08
C ILE A 283 1.57 -27.32 2.97
N LYS A 284 0.97 -28.50 2.68
CA LYS A 284 -0.16 -28.63 1.76
C LYS A 284 -1.31 -27.75 2.26
N SER A 285 -1.64 -26.75 1.46
CA SER A 285 -2.64 -25.73 1.75
C SER A 285 -3.58 -25.59 0.57
N VAL A 286 -4.69 -24.87 0.73
CA VAL A 286 -5.67 -24.65 -0.33
C VAL A 286 -5.86 -23.16 -0.54
N LYS A 287 -5.65 -22.70 -1.76
CA LYS A 287 -6.11 -21.38 -2.20
C LYS A 287 -7.48 -21.55 -2.83
N ALA A 288 -8.43 -20.72 -2.44
CA ALA A 288 -9.77 -20.79 -2.99
C ALA A 288 -10.43 -19.41 -3.07
N LEU A 289 -11.44 -19.32 -3.92
CA LEU A 289 -12.25 -18.13 -4.06
C LEU A 289 -13.55 -18.32 -3.30
N SER A 290 -13.94 -17.32 -2.53
CA SER A 290 -15.25 -17.27 -1.89
C SER A 290 -15.85 -15.88 -2.09
N GLY A 291 -17.15 -15.74 -1.85
CA GLY A 291 -17.83 -14.48 -2.12
C GLY A 291 -19.31 -14.68 -2.39
N CYS A 292 -20.04 -13.58 -2.36
CA CYS A 292 -21.44 -13.52 -2.73
C CYS A 292 -21.72 -12.16 -3.36
N CYS A 293 -22.54 -12.13 -4.41
CA CYS A 293 -22.95 -10.91 -5.11
C CYS A 293 -21.75 -10.06 -5.58
N MET A 294 -21.47 -8.97 -4.87
CA MET A 294 -20.46 -7.96 -5.21
C MET A 294 -19.17 -8.11 -4.40
N GLU A 295 -19.08 -9.12 -3.52
CA GLU A 295 -17.92 -9.37 -2.69
C GLU A 295 -17.09 -10.52 -3.25
N CYS A 296 -15.79 -10.29 -3.40
CA CYS A 296 -14.83 -11.29 -3.84
C CYS A 296 -13.81 -11.47 -2.73
N ILE A 297 -13.56 -12.72 -2.34
CA ILE A 297 -12.58 -13.07 -1.32
C ILE A 297 -11.63 -14.12 -1.87
N ILE A 298 -10.33 -13.88 -1.74
CA ILE A 298 -9.32 -14.94 -1.80
C ILE A 298 -9.13 -15.47 -0.39
N ASN A 299 -9.18 -16.79 -0.23
CA ASN A 299 -8.89 -17.48 1.01
C ASN A 299 -7.68 -18.38 0.79
N ILE A 300 -6.78 -18.41 1.77
CA ILE A 300 -5.68 -19.35 1.85
C ILE A 300 -5.82 -20.12 3.15
N PHE A 301 -6.26 -21.37 3.03
CA PHE A 301 -6.41 -22.28 4.14
C PHE A 301 -5.14 -23.10 4.34
N THR A 302 -4.47 -22.90 5.47
CA THR A 302 -3.24 -23.60 5.85
C THR A 302 -3.47 -24.41 7.13
N PRO A 303 -3.39 -25.75 7.09
CA PRO A 303 -3.56 -26.58 8.27
C PRO A 303 -2.29 -26.59 9.13
N ARG A 304 -2.44 -26.62 10.46
CA ARG A 304 -1.34 -26.89 11.38
C ARG A 304 -1.90 -27.47 12.68
N GLU A 305 -1.41 -28.66 13.04
CA GLU A 305 -1.92 -29.42 14.19
C GLU A 305 -3.44 -29.61 14.04
N ASN A 306 -4.22 -29.26 15.07
CA ASN A 306 -5.67 -29.31 15.07
C ASN A 306 -6.33 -27.99 14.63
N LYS A 307 -5.63 -27.10 13.92
CA LYS A 307 -6.14 -25.77 13.53
C LYS A 307 -6.08 -25.56 12.02
N ILE A 308 -7.02 -24.76 11.51
CA ILE A 308 -6.98 -24.19 10.17
C ILE A 308 -6.77 -22.69 10.28
N TYR A 309 -5.73 -22.19 9.61
CA TYR A 309 -5.45 -20.76 9.46
C TYR A 309 -6.00 -20.33 8.12
N ASP A 310 -6.93 -19.40 8.12
CA ASP A 310 -7.57 -18.87 6.93
C ASP A 310 -7.13 -17.41 6.75
N LEU A 311 -6.24 -17.19 5.79
CA LEU A 311 -5.80 -15.86 5.41
C LEU A 311 -6.69 -15.38 4.26
N LYS A 312 -7.47 -14.33 4.53
CA LYS A 312 -8.46 -13.78 3.61
C LYS A 312 -8.04 -12.42 3.10
N GLN A 313 -8.27 -12.17 1.82
CA GLN A 313 -8.26 -10.83 1.24
C GLN A 313 -9.66 -10.54 0.70
N GLY A 314 -10.30 -9.50 1.26
CA GLY A 314 -11.64 -9.08 0.87
C GLY A 314 -11.61 -7.91 -0.11
N GLY A 315 -12.53 -7.94 -1.07
CA GLY A 315 -12.74 -6.87 -2.03
C GLY A 315 -14.22 -6.67 -2.34
N SER A 316 -14.62 -5.43 -2.57
CA SER A 316 -15.97 -5.09 -3.03
C SER A 316 -15.89 -4.48 -4.41
N ILE A 317 -16.73 -4.99 -5.33
CA ILE A 317 -16.91 -4.39 -6.64
C ILE A 317 -17.70 -3.09 -6.44
N SER A 318 -17.04 -1.94 -6.57
CA SER A 318 -17.69 -0.63 -6.44
C SER A 318 -18.63 -0.31 -7.62
N SER A 319 -18.41 -0.91 -8.79
CA SER A 319 -19.26 -0.75 -9.98
C SER A 319 -19.26 -1.99 -10.89
N PRO A 320 -20.43 -2.57 -11.22
CA PRO A 320 -20.54 -3.67 -12.17
C PRO A 320 -20.02 -3.34 -13.58
N GLN A 321 -19.88 -2.06 -13.92
CA GLN A 321 -19.47 -1.61 -15.26
C GLN A 321 -17.96 -1.71 -15.50
N GLU A 322 -17.16 -1.82 -14.44
CA GLU A 322 -15.69 -1.83 -14.52
C GLU A 322 -15.09 -3.25 -14.47
N CYS A 323 -15.91 -4.26 -14.18
CA CYS A 323 -15.47 -5.65 -14.11
C CYS A 323 -15.89 -6.41 -15.39
N PRO A 324 -14.98 -7.16 -16.04
CA PRO A 324 -15.31 -8.00 -17.20
C PRO A 324 -16.45 -8.97 -16.89
N SER A 325 -17.25 -9.39 -17.88
CA SER A 325 -18.37 -10.34 -17.64
C SER A 325 -17.90 -11.77 -17.33
N ARG A 326 -16.62 -12.08 -17.53
CA ARG A 326 -16.05 -13.41 -17.25
C ARG A 326 -15.65 -13.50 -15.78
N PHE A 327 -16.24 -14.48 -15.09
CA PHE A 327 -16.03 -14.74 -13.67
C PHE A 327 -14.55 -14.71 -13.23
N ASN A 328 -13.65 -15.36 -13.98
CA ASN A 328 -12.22 -15.38 -13.65
C ASN A 328 -11.50 -14.03 -13.82
N GLU A 329 -12.01 -13.14 -14.67
CA GLU A 329 -11.44 -11.81 -14.91
C GLU A 329 -11.98 -10.77 -13.90
N GLN A 330 -13.18 -10.98 -13.36
CA GLN A 330 -13.79 -10.13 -12.32
C GLN A 330 -12.93 -10.04 -11.05
N TYR A 331 -12.27 -11.12 -10.69
CA TYR A 331 -11.47 -11.17 -9.46
C TYR A 331 -10.31 -10.18 -9.43
N ARG A 332 -9.67 -9.92 -10.57
CA ARG A 332 -8.59 -8.93 -10.65
C ARG A 332 -9.08 -7.51 -10.32
N CYS A 333 -10.35 -7.24 -10.58
CA CYS A 333 -10.94 -5.94 -10.29
C CYS A 333 -11.42 -5.80 -8.84
N CYS A 334 -11.74 -6.92 -8.16
CA CYS A 334 -12.19 -6.85 -6.77
C CYS A 334 -11.04 -6.70 -5.77
N LEU A 335 -9.88 -7.30 -6.06
CA LEU A 335 -8.80 -7.47 -5.08
C LEU A 335 -7.91 -6.23 -5.02
N GLN A 336 -8.33 -5.27 -4.21
CA GLN A 336 -7.48 -4.15 -3.85
C GLN A 336 -6.40 -4.63 -2.88
N ASN A 337 -5.16 -4.16 -3.06
CA ASN A 337 -4.02 -4.46 -2.19
C ASN A 337 -3.51 -5.92 -2.24
N GLU A 338 -3.60 -6.57 -3.40
CA GLU A 338 -3.01 -7.92 -3.61
C GLU A 338 -1.52 -7.96 -3.24
N ASP A 339 -0.77 -6.90 -3.50
CA ASP A 339 0.65 -6.79 -3.13
C ASP A 339 0.86 -6.89 -1.60
N VAL A 340 0.00 -6.22 -0.81
CA VAL A 340 0.08 -6.26 0.65
C VAL A 340 -0.32 -7.64 1.17
N PHE A 341 -1.37 -8.25 0.61
CA PHE A 341 -1.77 -9.60 0.97
C PHE A 341 -0.66 -10.62 0.70
N ASN A 342 -0.04 -10.54 -0.49
CA ASN A 342 1.08 -11.38 -0.85
C ASN A 342 2.31 -11.14 0.03
N GLN A 343 2.57 -9.90 0.45
CA GLN A 343 3.63 -9.59 1.42
C GLN A 343 3.35 -10.22 2.79
N ILE A 344 2.12 -10.11 3.31
CA ILE A 344 1.72 -10.73 4.58
C ILE A 344 1.86 -12.25 4.48
N LEU A 345 1.38 -12.85 3.39
CA LEU A 345 1.50 -14.29 3.13
C LEU A 345 2.96 -14.75 3.06
N ALA A 346 3.83 -13.99 2.37
CA ALA A 346 5.25 -14.33 2.22
C ALA A 346 6.03 -14.28 3.53
N THR A 347 5.58 -13.47 4.49
CA THR A 347 6.23 -13.28 5.79
C THR A 347 5.54 -14.06 6.93
N PHE A 348 4.38 -14.65 6.66
CA PHE A 348 3.64 -15.51 7.58
C PHE A 348 4.49 -16.72 7.97
N LYS A 349 4.61 -17.00 9.27
CA LYS A 349 5.39 -18.10 9.85
C LYS A 349 4.69 -18.67 11.07
N PHE A 350 4.69 -19.99 11.19
CA PHE A 350 4.39 -20.65 12.46
C PHE A 350 5.54 -20.44 13.47
N LEU A 351 5.21 -20.32 14.75
CA LEU A 351 6.15 -20.05 15.85
C LEU A 351 6.84 -21.29 16.40
#